data_AF-A0A7C2KUQ7-F1
#
_entry.id   AF-A0A7C2KUQ7-F1
#
_cell.length_a   1.000
_cell.length_b   1.000
_cell.length_c   1.000
_cell.angle_alpha   90.00
_cell.angle_beta   90.00
_cell.angle_gamma   90.00
#
_symmetry.space_group_name_H-M   'P 1'
#
loop_
_entity.id
_entity.type
_entity.pdbx_description
1 polymer ?
#
loop_
_entity_poly.entity_id
_entity_poly.type
_entity_poly.pdbx_seq_one_letter_code
_entity_poly.pdbx_strand_id
1 'polypeptide(L)'
;MQARIWIVVGAVFLTGVAAERAWAKACCLPDGSCIETTEADCLAQNGVFFESDDCEDVFCGPPGECRVTGGGVDASGNWDGTYCRGHSHNDRYQFGGQVGAPTASQPQPHGEWQHHQQRGPHGKFSFHAGTASAPPETEIAFVECSDPGFCNPARPAPAKQIDFEGVGQFSNIDSDHPDLAGVVANVTLHWFEVHIEDLGEPGRNGRQSPPGAVCPDGGSAGGVANCDCPDFYRLKIHADTDPASTVIYEVWGYINGGNLQIHPPVGG
;
A
#
# COMPACT_ATOMS: atom_id res chain seq x y z
N MET A 1 66.23 -33.91 -55.46
CA MET A 1 65.73 -33.55 -54.11
C MET A 1 64.55 -32.60 -54.30
N GLN A 2 63.31 -33.10 -54.20
CA GLN A 2 62.10 -32.28 -54.30
C GLN A 2 61.39 -32.33 -52.95
N ALA A 3 61.33 -31.19 -52.26
CA ALA A 3 60.64 -31.03 -51.00
C ALA A 3 59.16 -30.71 -51.26
N ARG A 4 58.26 -31.51 -50.69
CA ARG A 4 56.81 -31.25 -50.69
C ARG A 4 56.45 -30.49 -49.42
N ILE A 5 56.01 -29.25 -49.58
CA ILE A 5 55.44 -28.42 -48.51
C ILE A 5 53.96 -28.77 -48.38
N TRP A 6 53.54 -29.21 -47.20
CA TRP A 6 52.15 -29.44 -46.85
C TRP A 6 51.62 -28.21 -46.10
N ILE A 7 50.62 -27.54 -46.67
CA ILE A 7 49.88 -26.46 -46.00
C ILE A 7 48.73 -27.11 -45.24
N VAL A 8 48.78 -27.04 -43.91
CA VAL A 8 47.67 -27.44 -43.03
C VAL A 8 46.76 -26.21 -42.86
N VAL A 9 45.58 -26.24 -43.46
CA VAL A 9 44.54 -25.23 -43.25
C VAL A 9 43.76 -25.64 -41.99
N GLY A 10 44.00 -24.93 -40.88
CA GLY A 10 43.24 -25.10 -39.64
C GLY A 10 41.86 -24.46 -39.76
N ALA A 11 40.81 -25.26 -39.62
CA ALA A 11 39.43 -24.78 -39.52
C ALA A 11 39.20 -24.14 -38.14
N VAL A 12 38.95 -22.83 -38.12
CA VAL A 12 38.49 -22.11 -36.93
C VAL A 12 36.99 -22.36 -36.80
N PHE A 13 36.59 -23.14 -35.79
CA PHE A 13 35.19 -23.28 -35.39
C PHE A 13 34.79 -22.08 -34.54
N LEU A 14 34.07 -21.13 -35.14
CA LEU A 14 33.28 -20.15 -34.40
C LEU A 14 32.09 -20.88 -33.78
N THR A 15 32.16 -21.21 -32.50
CA THR A 15 30.98 -21.60 -31.73
C THR A 15 30.12 -20.34 -31.57
N GLY A 16 29.16 -20.18 -32.47
CA GLY A 16 28.09 -19.19 -32.31
C GLY A 16 27.31 -19.53 -31.06
N VAL A 17 27.54 -18.76 -30.00
CA VAL A 17 26.58 -18.68 -28.89
C VAL A 17 25.34 -18.05 -29.51
N ALA A 18 24.27 -18.84 -29.66
CA ALA A 18 22.98 -18.30 -29.99
C ALA A 18 22.64 -17.30 -28.88
N ALA A 19 22.67 -16.01 -29.20
CA ALA A 19 22.07 -15.00 -28.34
C ALA A 19 20.60 -15.39 -28.25
N GLU A 20 20.20 -15.95 -27.12
CA GLU A 20 18.79 -16.09 -26.76
C GLU A 20 18.21 -14.69 -26.95
N ARG A 21 17.29 -14.56 -27.91
CA ARG A 21 16.52 -13.33 -28.05
C ARG A 21 15.76 -13.18 -26.74
N ALA A 22 16.27 -12.36 -25.83
CA ALA A 22 15.45 -11.76 -24.80
C ALA A 22 14.36 -11.02 -25.56
N TRP A 23 13.14 -11.54 -25.50
CA TRP A 23 12.00 -10.85 -26.09
C TRP A 23 11.81 -9.60 -25.26
N ALA A 24 11.61 -8.46 -25.94
CA ALA A 24 11.31 -7.24 -25.24
C ALA A 24 10.03 -7.46 -24.43
N LYS A 25 10.04 -7.03 -23.18
CA LYS A 25 8.91 -7.14 -22.25
C LYS A 25 8.72 -5.84 -21.50
N ALA A 26 7.57 -5.71 -20.84
CA ALA A 26 7.18 -4.49 -20.18
C ALA A 26 8.23 -4.03 -19.16
N CYS A 27 8.56 -2.75 -19.24
CA CYS A 27 9.39 -2.03 -18.31
C CYS A 27 8.67 -0.76 -17.92
N CYS A 28 8.29 -0.67 -16.65
CA CYS A 28 7.70 0.54 -16.08
C CYS A 28 8.80 1.52 -15.67
N LEU A 29 8.81 2.70 -16.27
CA LEU A 29 9.74 3.77 -15.93
C LEU A 29 9.20 4.63 -14.78
N PRO A 30 10.07 5.32 -14.02
CA PRO A 30 9.65 6.17 -12.89
C PRO A 30 8.71 7.32 -13.24
N ASP A 31 8.61 7.70 -14.52
CA ASP A 31 7.67 8.71 -15.01
C ASP A 31 6.26 8.15 -15.29
N GLY A 32 6.06 6.85 -15.05
CA GLY A 32 4.83 6.15 -15.32
C GLY A 32 4.65 5.75 -16.78
N SER A 33 5.69 5.80 -17.62
CA SER A 33 5.60 5.26 -18.97
C SER A 33 5.96 3.77 -18.99
N CYS A 34 5.31 3.00 -19.88
CA CYS A 34 5.69 1.62 -20.18
C CYS A 34 6.48 1.58 -21.49
N ILE A 35 7.62 0.89 -21.49
CA ILE A 35 8.36 0.54 -22.71
C ILE A 35 8.62 -0.96 -22.75
N GLU A 36 8.60 -1.56 -23.95
CA GLU A 36 9.07 -2.94 -24.12
C GLU A 36 10.58 -2.93 -24.34
N THR A 37 11.34 -3.49 -23.41
CA THR A 37 12.80 -3.49 -23.47
C THR A 37 13.38 -4.77 -22.87
N THR A 38 14.70 -4.86 -22.75
CA THR A 38 15.34 -5.98 -22.04
C THR A 38 15.44 -5.68 -20.55
N GLU A 39 15.53 -6.69 -19.70
CA GLU A 39 15.73 -6.50 -18.25
C GLU A 39 16.93 -5.58 -17.95
N ALA A 40 18.05 -5.81 -18.64
CA ALA A 40 19.26 -5.02 -18.47
C ALA A 40 19.05 -3.54 -18.81
N ASP A 41 18.35 -3.26 -19.92
CA ASP A 41 18.04 -1.89 -20.35
C ASP A 41 16.98 -1.23 -19.47
N CYS A 42 16.05 -2.02 -18.92
CA CYS A 42 15.03 -1.55 -17.99
C CYS A 42 15.66 -1.08 -16.68
N LEU A 43 16.50 -1.95 -16.08
CA LEU A 43 17.24 -1.64 -14.86
C LEU A 43 18.21 -0.46 -15.05
N ALA A 44 18.82 -0.33 -16.22
CA ALA A 44 19.68 0.80 -16.55
C ALA A 44 18.93 2.15 -16.59
N GLN A 45 17.61 2.13 -16.79
CA GLN A 45 16.73 3.31 -16.78
C GLN A 45 16.03 3.51 -15.42
N ASN A 46 16.46 2.78 -14.39
CA ASN A 46 15.79 2.72 -13.08
C ASN A 46 14.31 2.29 -13.18
N GLY A 47 13.96 1.48 -14.18
CA GLY A 47 12.62 0.92 -14.35
C GLY A 47 12.43 -0.43 -13.66
N VAL A 48 11.19 -0.91 -13.64
CA VAL A 48 10.79 -2.23 -13.14
C VAL A 48 10.43 -3.14 -14.32
N PHE A 49 11.15 -4.25 -14.46
CA PHE A 49 10.99 -5.20 -15.57
C PHE A 49 10.00 -6.32 -15.25
N PHE A 50 9.13 -6.67 -16.20
CA PHE A 50 8.18 -7.76 -16.11
C PHE A 50 8.56 -8.86 -17.09
N GLU A 51 8.91 -10.06 -16.61
CA GLU A 51 9.44 -11.12 -17.49
C GLU A 51 8.37 -11.78 -18.39
N SER A 52 7.10 -11.70 -18.00
CA SER A 52 5.97 -12.35 -18.69
C SER A 52 5.16 -11.42 -19.58
N ASP A 53 5.07 -10.15 -19.21
CA ASP A 53 3.98 -9.28 -19.64
C ASP A 53 4.47 -8.24 -20.66
N ASP A 54 3.60 -7.89 -21.59
CA ASP A 54 3.83 -6.85 -22.59
C ASP A 54 3.21 -5.53 -22.11
N CYS A 55 3.61 -4.39 -22.68
CA CYS A 55 3.13 -3.10 -22.17
C CYS A 55 1.62 -2.88 -22.34
N GLU A 56 0.97 -3.69 -23.17
CA GLU A 56 -0.49 -3.71 -23.28
C GLU A 56 -1.19 -4.40 -22.11
N ASP A 57 -0.47 -5.25 -21.37
CA ASP A 57 -0.97 -6.03 -20.24
C ASP A 57 -0.50 -5.48 -18.88
N VAL A 58 0.47 -4.57 -18.88
CA VAL A 58 1.04 -3.93 -17.67
C VAL A 58 0.63 -2.46 -17.61
N PHE A 59 0.13 -2.04 -16.45
CA PHE A 59 -0.08 -0.64 -16.16
C PHE A 59 1.18 -0.05 -15.52
N CYS A 60 1.74 0.97 -16.16
CA CYS A 60 2.80 1.82 -15.61
C CYS A 60 2.20 3.22 -15.53
N GLY A 61 2.28 3.86 -14.38
CA GLY A 61 1.74 5.19 -14.10
C GLY A 61 2.58 5.91 -13.03
N PRO A 62 2.34 7.21 -12.80
CA PRO A 62 2.96 7.92 -11.68
C PRO A 62 2.27 7.50 -10.36
N PRO A 63 2.94 7.64 -9.19
CA PRO A 63 2.33 7.37 -7.88
C PRO A 63 0.94 8.03 -7.79
N GLY A 64 -0.07 7.20 -7.54
CA GLY A 64 -1.49 7.44 -7.87
C GLY A 64 -2.18 6.30 -8.65
N GLU A 65 -1.51 5.16 -8.87
CA GLU A 65 -1.94 4.04 -9.70
C GLU A 65 -3.00 3.10 -9.12
N CYS A 66 -3.55 3.41 -7.95
CA CYS A 66 -4.59 2.60 -7.37
C CYS A 66 -5.44 3.44 -6.43
N ARG A 67 -6.64 2.94 -6.16
CA ARG A 67 -7.54 3.54 -5.20
C ARG A 67 -7.98 2.46 -4.22
N VAL A 68 -8.18 2.83 -2.97
CA VAL A 68 -8.80 1.95 -1.99
C VAL A 68 -10.19 2.45 -1.68
N THR A 69 -11.14 1.53 -1.60
CA THR A 69 -12.40 1.76 -0.93
C THR A 69 -12.50 0.72 0.15
N GLY A 70 -12.60 1.17 1.38
CA GLY A 70 -12.58 0.22 2.48
C GLY A 70 -13.16 0.78 3.75
N GLY A 71 -13.45 -0.13 4.65
CA GLY A 71 -13.81 0.20 6.01
C GLY A 71 -13.89 -1.03 6.88
N GLY A 72 -13.61 -0.82 8.16
CA GLY A 72 -13.59 -1.86 9.15
C GLY A 72 -14.22 -1.40 10.45
N VAL A 73 -14.75 -2.36 11.19
CA VAL A 73 -15.20 -2.15 12.56
C VAL A 73 -14.56 -3.23 13.39
N ASP A 74 -13.78 -2.85 14.39
CA ASP A 74 -13.49 -3.79 15.47
C ASP A 74 -14.73 -3.88 16.38
N ALA A 75 -15.62 -4.82 16.09
CA ALA A 75 -16.88 -4.99 16.83
C ALA A 75 -16.82 -6.11 17.88
N SER A 76 -15.80 -6.98 17.82
CA SER A 76 -15.83 -8.26 18.54
C SER A 76 -14.83 -8.37 19.69
N GLY A 77 -13.87 -7.46 19.83
CA GLY A 77 -12.78 -7.66 20.80
C GLY A 77 -11.99 -8.95 20.52
N ASN A 78 -12.02 -9.43 19.28
CA ASN A 78 -11.26 -10.60 18.83
C ASN A 78 -9.87 -10.21 18.30
N TRP A 79 -9.47 -8.95 18.48
CA TRP A 79 -8.06 -8.64 18.59
C TRP A 79 -7.55 -9.32 19.87
N ASP A 80 -6.62 -10.26 19.73
CA ASP A 80 -6.01 -10.97 20.86
C ASP A 80 -5.13 -10.08 21.76
N GLY A 81 -5.13 -8.77 21.51
CA GLY A 81 -4.40 -7.79 22.29
C GLY A 81 -2.90 -7.87 22.11
N THR A 82 -2.40 -8.50 21.03
CA THR A 82 -0.95 -8.61 20.85
C THR A 82 -0.30 -7.27 20.58
N TYR A 83 -0.85 -6.31 19.81
CA TYR A 83 -0.11 -5.06 19.55
C TYR A 83 -0.92 -3.80 19.10
N CYS A 84 -1.46 -3.03 20.04
CA CYS A 84 -1.16 -1.59 20.02
C CYS A 84 0.22 -1.44 20.68
N ARG A 85 1.02 -0.43 20.37
CA ARG A 85 1.87 0.11 21.45
C ARG A 85 0.93 0.77 22.47
N GLY A 86 0.37 -0.05 23.35
CA GLY A 86 -0.70 0.31 24.28
C GLY A 86 -1.56 -0.90 24.68
N HIS A 87 -1.00 -1.78 25.52
CA HIS A 87 -1.71 -2.89 26.17
C HIS A 87 -3.10 -2.49 26.72
N SER A 88 -4.20 -2.92 26.10
CA SER A 88 -5.33 -3.59 26.78
C SER A 88 -6.38 -4.03 25.75
N HIS A 89 -7.08 -5.11 26.05
CA HIS A 89 -8.14 -5.73 25.24
C HIS A 89 -9.42 -4.87 25.11
N ASN A 90 -9.29 -3.55 25.05
CA ASN A 90 -10.40 -2.59 25.14
C ASN A 90 -10.36 -1.52 24.05
N ASP A 91 -9.37 -1.55 23.16
CA ASP A 91 -9.36 -0.66 22.01
C ASP A 91 -10.51 -1.05 21.07
N ARG A 92 -11.28 -0.07 20.64
CA ARG A 92 -12.40 -0.21 19.71
C ARG A 92 -12.38 0.97 18.78
N TYR A 93 -12.23 0.70 17.50
CA TYR A 93 -12.23 1.72 16.48
C TYR A 93 -12.97 1.30 15.22
N GLN A 94 -13.28 2.30 14.41
CA GLN A 94 -13.79 2.17 13.06
C GLN A 94 -12.87 2.95 12.14
N PHE A 95 -12.72 2.48 10.92
CA PHE A 95 -12.03 3.23 9.90
C PHE A 95 -12.71 3.05 8.56
N GLY A 96 -12.41 3.93 7.62
CA GLY A 96 -12.79 3.75 6.24
C GLY A 96 -12.82 5.05 5.45
N GLY A 97 -13.05 4.91 4.16
CA GLY A 97 -13.05 6.02 3.23
C GLY A 97 -12.74 5.57 1.80
N GLN A 98 -12.37 6.55 0.98
CA GLN A 98 -11.95 6.36 -0.40
C GLN A 98 -10.70 7.18 -0.67
N VAL A 99 -9.62 6.49 -1.04
CA VAL A 99 -8.33 7.13 -1.38
C VAL A 99 -7.94 6.75 -2.80
N GLY A 100 -7.28 7.64 -3.54
CA GLY A 100 -6.89 7.45 -4.95
C GLY A 100 -8.00 7.72 -5.97
N ALA A 101 -9.12 8.34 -5.58
CA ALA A 101 -10.25 8.64 -6.47
C ALA A 101 -10.37 10.16 -6.76
N PRO A 102 -9.90 10.66 -7.92
CA PRO A 102 -9.91 12.10 -8.25
C PRO A 102 -11.31 12.70 -8.50
N THR A 103 -12.37 11.89 -8.45
CA THR A 103 -13.76 12.31 -8.65
C THR A 103 -14.46 12.80 -7.38
N ALA A 104 -13.80 12.76 -6.22
CA ALA A 104 -14.25 13.47 -5.02
C ALA A 104 -14.01 14.99 -5.20
N SER A 105 -15.05 15.81 -5.11
CA SER A 105 -15.04 17.23 -5.47
C SER A 105 -14.06 18.13 -4.65
N GLN A 106 -13.67 19.24 -5.26
CA GLN A 106 -12.51 20.14 -5.02
C GLN A 106 -12.40 20.87 -3.65
N PRO A 107 -11.18 21.37 -3.32
CA PRO A 107 -9.90 21.27 -4.06
C PRO A 107 -8.91 20.31 -3.39
N GLN A 108 -8.93 19.01 -3.71
CA GLN A 108 -8.29 18.04 -2.82
C GLN A 108 -7.66 16.85 -3.57
N PRO A 109 -6.35 16.58 -3.41
CA PRO A 109 -5.72 15.43 -4.05
C PRO A 109 -6.11 14.14 -3.30
N HIS A 110 -6.47 13.13 -4.07
CA HIS A 110 -6.55 11.72 -3.69
C HIS A 110 -7.56 11.25 -2.63
N GLY A 111 -8.51 12.04 -2.11
CA GLY A 111 -9.73 11.52 -1.45
C GLY A 111 -9.87 11.79 0.06
N GLU A 112 -10.49 10.86 0.79
CA GLU A 112 -10.73 10.96 2.24
C GLU A 112 -10.64 9.62 2.97
N TRP A 113 -10.24 9.68 4.23
CA TRP A 113 -10.16 8.56 5.15
C TRP A 113 -10.52 9.03 6.56
N GLN A 114 -11.30 8.24 7.28
CA GLN A 114 -11.68 8.53 8.65
C GLN A 114 -11.23 7.40 9.56
N HIS A 115 -10.72 7.77 10.74
CA HIS A 115 -10.53 6.87 11.86
C HIS A 115 -11.35 7.37 13.04
N HIS A 116 -12.15 6.49 13.64
CA HIS A 116 -13.00 6.80 14.79
C HIS A 116 -12.66 5.86 15.93
N GLN A 117 -11.82 6.36 16.84
CA GLN A 117 -11.50 5.75 18.11
C GLN A 117 -12.69 5.87 19.06
N GLN A 118 -13.36 4.76 19.37
CA GLN A 118 -14.54 4.74 20.24
C GLN A 118 -14.17 4.55 21.72
N ARG A 119 -13.16 3.73 21.98
CA ARG A 119 -12.68 3.37 23.31
C ARG A 119 -11.25 2.88 23.19
N GLY A 120 -10.37 3.23 24.13
CA GLY A 120 -9.00 2.71 24.20
C GLY A 120 -8.16 3.53 25.19
N PRO A 121 -6.86 3.23 25.32
CA PRO A 121 -5.96 3.95 26.22
C PRO A 121 -5.78 5.43 25.83
N HIS A 122 -5.94 5.74 24.55
CA HIS A 122 -5.88 7.11 24.02
C HIS A 122 -7.23 7.85 24.09
N GLY A 123 -8.19 7.33 24.84
CA GLY A 123 -9.52 7.92 24.97
C GLY A 123 -10.40 7.66 23.75
N LYS A 124 -11.19 8.66 23.39
CA LYS A 124 -12.14 8.64 22.27
C LYS A 124 -11.89 9.84 21.38
N PHE A 125 -11.85 9.65 20.07
CA PHE A 125 -11.73 10.74 19.10
C PHE A 125 -12.13 10.30 17.70
N SER A 126 -12.33 11.25 16.81
CA SER A 126 -12.29 11.02 15.37
C SER A 126 -11.08 11.72 14.78
N PHE A 127 -10.49 11.12 13.76
CA PHE A 127 -9.43 11.70 12.96
C PHE A 127 -9.91 11.67 11.51
N HIS A 128 -9.87 12.84 10.89
CA HIS A 128 -10.26 13.03 9.50
C HIS A 128 -9.00 13.30 8.69
N ALA A 129 -8.66 12.35 7.83
CA ALA A 129 -7.61 12.45 6.83
C ALA A 129 -8.28 12.76 5.50
N GLY A 130 -7.83 13.82 4.83
CA GLY A 130 -8.55 14.28 3.67
C GLY A 130 -9.98 14.81 3.98
N THR A 131 -10.79 15.11 2.97
CA THR A 131 -11.18 16.53 2.82
C THR A 131 -12.65 16.83 2.60
N ALA A 132 -13.49 15.82 2.35
CA ALA A 132 -14.93 16.06 2.24
C ALA A 132 -15.57 16.32 3.62
N SER A 133 -14.88 15.95 4.71
CA SER A 133 -15.35 16.08 6.10
C SER A 133 -14.41 16.88 7.03
N ALA A 134 -13.39 17.54 6.48
CA ALA A 134 -12.32 18.22 7.22
C ALA A 134 -12.00 19.60 6.60
N PRO A 135 -11.26 20.49 7.29
CA PRO A 135 -10.98 21.82 6.77
C PRO A 135 -10.04 21.76 5.54
N PRO A 136 -10.01 22.83 4.70
CA PRO A 136 -9.27 22.85 3.44
C PRO A 136 -7.77 22.55 3.53
N GLU A 137 -7.17 22.66 4.70
CA GLU A 137 -5.75 22.40 4.99
C GLU A 137 -5.43 20.92 5.21
N THR A 138 -6.45 20.07 5.34
CA THR A 138 -6.26 18.61 5.31
C THR A 138 -6.18 18.14 3.86
N GLU A 139 -5.37 17.12 3.60
CA GLU A 139 -5.20 16.54 2.27
C GLU A 139 -4.62 15.12 2.36
N ILE A 140 -4.83 14.32 1.31
CA ILE A 140 -4.04 13.11 1.08
C ILE A 140 -2.97 13.47 0.05
N ALA A 141 -1.73 13.63 0.51
CA ALA A 141 -0.64 14.16 -0.29
C ALA A 141 0.01 13.10 -1.19
N PHE A 142 -0.03 11.84 -0.77
CA PHE A 142 0.64 10.74 -1.46
C PHE A 142 -0.17 9.45 -1.37
N VAL A 143 -0.15 8.68 -2.46
CA VAL A 143 -0.74 7.34 -2.57
C VAL A 143 0.18 6.47 -3.42
N GLU A 144 0.55 5.32 -2.89
CA GLU A 144 1.40 4.33 -3.56
C GLU A 144 0.80 2.95 -3.40
N CYS A 145 0.78 2.18 -4.49
CA CYS A 145 0.52 0.75 -4.41
C CYS A 145 1.81 -0.02 -4.52
N SER A 146 1.89 -1.10 -3.76
CA SER A 146 3.04 -1.99 -3.75
C SER A 146 2.58 -3.45 -3.78
N ASP A 147 3.51 -4.35 -4.10
CA ASP A 147 3.24 -5.78 -4.30
C ASP A 147 2.17 -6.05 -5.38
N PRO A 148 2.55 -5.96 -6.66
CA PRO A 148 1.64 -6.12 -7.79
C PRO A 148 0.89 -7.45 -7.80
N GLY A 149 -0.26 -7.42 -8.46
CA GLY A 149 -1.19 -8.54 -8.52
C GLY A 149 -2.17 -8.50 -7.35
N PHE A 150 -2.93 -9.58 -7.20
CA PHE A 150 -4.02 -9.64 -6.24
C PHE A 150 -4.15 -11.04 -5.67
N CYS A 151 -4.81 -11.13 -4.52
CA CYS A 151 -5.09 -12.43 -3.89
C CYS A 151 -6.36 -13.07 -4.49
N ASN A 152 -7.37 -13.38 -3.68
CA ASN A 152 -8.68 -13.84 -4.18
C ASN A 152 -9.75 -12.76 -3.99
N PRO A 153 -9.59 -11.53 -4.55
CA PRO A 153 -10.52 -10.44 -4.34
C PRO A 153 -11.85 -10.68 -5.04
N ALA A 154 -12.89 -9.97 -4.62
CA ALA A 154 -14.22 -9.97 -5.22
C ALA A 154 -14.16 -9.29 -6.58
N ARG A 155 -13.13 -8.47 -6.80
CA ARG A 155 -12.86 -7.71 -8.01
C ARG A 155 -11.36 -7.66 -8.26
N PRO A 156 -10.92 -7.71 -9.53
CA PRO A 156 -9.49 -7.56 -9.84
C PRO A 156 -8.90 -6.29 -9.20
N ALA A 157 -7.82 -6.47 -8.46
CA ALA A 157 -7.03 -5.40 -7.86
C ALA A 157 -5.66 -5.33 -8.55
N PRO A 158 -5.06 -4.15 -8.72
CA PRO A 158 -3.74 -4.01 -9.34
C PRO A 158 -2.59 -4.45 -8.41
N ALA A 159 -2.83 -4.41 -7.09
CA ALA A 159 -1.83 -4.58 -6.07
C ALA A 159 -2.46 -5.16 -4.80
N LYS A 160 -1.63 -5.80 -3.97
CA LYS A 160 -2.02 -6.34 -2.66
C LYS A 160 -1.90 -5.31 -1.54
N GLN A 161 -1.07 -4.29 -1.72
CA GLN A 161 -0.79 -3.29 -0.69
C GLN A 161 -1.02 -1.88 -1.22
N ILE A 162 -1.48 -0.99 -0.35
CA ILE A 162 -1.60 0.43 -0.62
C ILE A 162 -1.18 1.24 0.61
N ASP A 163 -0.34 2.23 0.37
CA ASP A 163 0.16 3.18 1.33
C ASP A 163 -0.34 4.57 0.95
N PHE A 164 -0.80 5.35 1.93
CA PHE A 164 -1.14 6.74 1.69
C PHE A 164 -0.91 7.60 2.93
N GLU A 165 -0.57 8.85 2.69
CA GLU A 165 -0.17 9.79 3.73
C GLU A 165 -0.61 11.21 3.39
N GLY A 166 -0.57 12.08 4.39
CA GLY A 166 -0.93 13.48 4.21
C GLY A 166 -1.22 14.15 5.54
N VAL A 167 -2.09 15.16 5.47
CA VAL A 167 -2.46 15.99 6.62
C VAL A 167 -3.91 15.72 7.01
N GLY A 168 -4.12 15.44 8.29
CA GLY A 168 -5.44 15.25 8.89
C GLY A 168 -5.62 16.06 10.17
N GLN A 169 -6.80 15.91 10.76
CA GLN A 169 -7.22 16.66 11.94
C GLN A 169 -8.06 15.81 12.88
N PHE A 170 -7.84 16.01 14.19
CA PHE A 170 -8.68 15.43 15.23
C PHE A 170 -10.00 16.22 15.37
N SER A 171 -11.10 15.50 15.57
CA SER A 171 -12.39 16.04 16.00
C SER A 171 -12.94 15.21 17.18
N ASN A 172 -13.83 15.81 17.98
CA ASN A 172 -14.49 15.14 19.10
C ASN A 172 -13.54 14.39 20.06
N ILE A 173 -12.37 14.96 20.33
CA ILE A 173 -11.37 14.35 21.23
C ILE A 173 -11.81 14.44 22.69
N ASP A 174 -11.77 13.30 23.37
CA ASP A 174 -11.95 13.11 24.80
C ASP A 174 -10.86 12.14 25.28
N SER A 175 -9.73 12.72 25.71
CA SER A 175 -8.54 11.98 26.11
C SER A 175 -7.76 12.77 27.15
N ASP A 176 -7.23 12.06 28.15
CA ASP A 176 -6.26 12.55 29.11
C ASP A 176 -4.86 11.96 28.87
N HIS A 177 -4.66 11.25 27.74
CA HIS A 177 -3.40 10.61 27.43
C HIS A 177 -2.31 11.67 27.17
N PRO A 178 -1.12 11.54 27.78
CA PRO A 178 -0.07 12.57 27.69
C PRO A 178 0.40 12.83 26.25
N ASP A 179 0.41 11.80 25.40
CA ASP A 179 0.84 11.95 23.99
C ASP A 179 -0.14 12.81 23.16
N LEU A 180 -1.39 12.94 23.61
CA LEU A 180 -2.40 13.78 22.96
C LEU A 180 -2.59 15.15 23.65
N ALA A 181 -1.77 15.49 24.65
CA ALA A 181 -1.92 16.72 25.42
C ALA A 181 -1.77 18.01 24.59
N GLY A 182 -1.07 17.93 23.44
CA GLY A 182 -0.90 19.04 22.49
C GLY A 182 -2.01 19.15 21.43
N VAL A 183 -2.92 18.17 21.36
CA VAL A 183 -3.96 18.11 20.32
C VAL A 183 -5.13 19.02 20.70
N VAL A 184 -5.52 19.89 19.77
CA VAL A 184 -6.71 20.74 19.92
C VAL A 184 -7.69 20.38 18.80
N ALA A 185 -8.84 19.80 19.18
CA ALA A 185 -9.85 19.36 18.23
C ALA A 185 -10.29 20.49 17.29
N ASN A 186 -10.40 20.16 16.01
CA ASN A 186 -10.74 21.07 14.92
C ASN A 186 -9.78 22.26 14.75
N VAL A 187 -8.57 22.19 15.33
CA VAL A 187 -7.56 23.26 15.26
C VAL A 187 -6.20 22.72 14.82
N THR A 188 -5.65 21.74 15.53
CA THR A 188 -4.31 21.22 15.21
C THR A 188 -4.35 20.30 13.99
N LEU A 189 -3.30 20.38 13.17
CA LEU A 189 -3.10 19.56 11.98
C LEU A 189 -1.96 18.59 12.25
N HIS A 190 -2.07 17.39 11.69
CA HIS A 190 -1.18 16.28 11.98
C HIS A 190 -0.88 15.50 10.71
N TRP A 191 0.39 15.15 10.52
CA TRP A 191 0.78 14.18 9.52
C TRP A 191 0.22 12.81 9.89
N PHE A 192 -0.21 12.04 8.90
CA PHE A 192 -0.64 10.68 9.09
C PHE A 192 -0.06 9.77 8.00
N GLU A 193 0.11 8.51 8.36
CA GLU A 193 0.48 7.42 7.44
C GLU A 193 -0.53 6.30 7.60
N VAL A 194 -1.06 5.78 6.50
CA VAL A 194 -1.89 4.58 6.46
C VAL A 194 -1.26 3.55 5.56
N HIS A 195 -1.24 2.31 6.04
CA HIS A 195 -0.86 1.13 5.29
C HIS A 195 -2.02 0.12 5.31
N ILE A 196 -2.37 -0.40 4.13
CA ILE A 196 -3.45 -1.38 3.94
C ILE A 196 -2.94 -2.54 3.11
N GLU A 197 -3.35 -3.74 3.48
CA GLU A 197 -3.16 -4.96 2.70
C GLU A 197 -4.52 -5.62 2.41
N ASP A 198 -4.80 -5.89 1.13
CA ASP A 198 -5.99 -6.59 0.62
C ASP A 198 -5.58 -8.02 0.26
N LEU A 199 -5.58 -8.90 1.27
CA LEU A 199 -4.89 -10.20 1.22
C LEU A 199 -5.83 -11.39 1.26
N GLY A 200 -7.05 -11.20 1.75
CA GLY A 200 -7.95 -12.32 1.90
C GLY A 200 -9.37 -11.85 2.07
N GLU A 201 -10.22 -12.15 1.09
CA GLU A 201 -11.61 -11.76 1.23
C GLU A 201 -12.29 -12.44 2.41
N PRO A 202 -13.23 -11.73 3.06
CA PRO A 202 -14.06 -12.37 4.06
C PRO A 202 -14.76 -13.56 3.43
N GLY A 203 -14.60 -14.73 4.07
CA GLY A 203 -15.38 -15.90 3.74
C GLY A 203 -16.89 -15.57 3.82
N ARG A 204 -17.70 -16.45 3.23
CA ARG A 204 -19.17 -16.38 3.26
C ARG A 204 -19.64 -15.91 4.65
N ASN A 205 -20.28 -14.72 4.72
CA ASN A 205 -20.74 -13.97 5.91
C ASN A 205 -19.91 -12.74 6.37
N GLY A 206 -18.95 -12.24 5.59
CA GLY A 206 -18.31 -10.95 5.89
C GLY A 206 -17.32 -11.00 7.05
N ARG A 207 -16.76 -12.18 7.35
CA ARG A 207 -15.74 -12.40 8.39
C ARG A 207 -14.49 -12.99 7.77
N GLN A 208 -13.35 -12.45 8.16
CA GLN A 208 -12.05 -13.03 7.82
C GLN A 208 -11.63 -14.07 8.86
N SER A 209 -10.81 -15.02 8.42
CA SER A 209 -10.16 -15.97 9.33
C SER A 209 -9.21 -15.21 10.26
N PRO A 210 -8.91 -15.72 11.46
CA PRO A 210 -7.80 -15.20 12.25
C PRO A 210 -6.47 -15.33 11.49
N PRO A 211 -5.50 -14.42 11.71
CA PRO A 211 -4.20 -14.52 11.08
C PRO A 211 -3.50 -15.84 11.47
N GLY A 212 -2.95 -16.52 10.47
CA GLY A 212 -2.14 -17.71 10.68
C GLY A 212 -0.72 -17.37 11.15
N ALA A 213 0.04 -18.38 11.57
CA ALA A 213 1.44 -18.20 12.02
C ALA A 213 2.40 -17.68 10.93
N VAL A 214 1.96 -17.62 9.68
CA VAL A 214 2.71 -17.10 8.53
C VAL A 214 2.52 -15.60 8.31
N CYS A 215 1.58 -14.98 9.05
CA CYS A 215 1.23 -13.59 8.92
C CYS A 215 2.13 -12.74 9.84
N PRO A 216 2.93 -11.81 9.28
CA PRO A 216 3.80 -10.98 10.10
C PRO A 216 2.97 -10.10 11.04
N ASP A 217 3.43 -9.96 12.28
CA ASP A 217 2.75 -9.14 13.30
C ASP A 217 2.38 -7.76 12.73
N GLY A 218 3.34 -6.97 12.24
CA GLY A 218 3.09 -5.61 11.74
C GLY A 218 2.65 -5.49 10.28
N GLY A 219 2.14 -6.56 9.67
CA GLY A 219 1.91 -6.63 8.22
C GLY A 219 3.21 -6.78 7.43
N SER A 220 3.09 -6.74 6.10
CA SER A 220 4.17 -6.92 5.13
C SER A 220 4.60 -5.62 4.44
N ALA A 221 4.33 -4.44 5.03
CA ALA A 221 4.74 -3.15 4.50
C ALA A 221 6.18 -3.13 3.94
N GLY A 222 6.33 -2.75 2.67
CA GLY A 222 7.62 -2.73 1.95
C GLY A 222 8.17 -4.12 1.55
N GLY A 223 7.40 -5.18 1.75
CA GLY A 223 7.71 -6.56 1.39
C GLY A 223 6.63 -7.20 0.52
N VAL A 224 6.67 -8.53 0.42
CA VAL A 224 5.64 -9.32 -0.29
C VAL A 224 4.59 -9.79 0.70
N ALA A 225 3.34 -9.46 0.43
CA ALA A 225 2.22 -9.85 1.26
C ALA A 225 1.72 -11.25 0.90
N ASN A 226 1.24 -11.96 1.93
CA ASN A 226 0.83 -13.34 1.84
C ASN A 226 -0.69 -13.45 1.74
N CYS A 227 -1.20 -14.01 0.64
CA CYS A 227 -2.63 -14.19 0.38
C CYS A 227 -3.35 -15.18 1.31
N ASP A 228 -2.62 -15.90 2.17
CA ASP A 228 -3.22 -16.71 3.24
C ASP A 228 -3.54 -15.86 4.49
N CYS A 229 -3.13 -14.60 4.51
CA CYS A 229 -3.41 -13.67 5.61
C CYS A 229 -4.73 -12.92 5.41
N PRO A 230 -5.37 -12.51 6.51
CA PRO A 230 -6.49 -11.56 6.46
C PRO A 230 -6.03 -10.21 5.94
N ASP A 231 -6.97 -9.33 5.62
CA ASP A 231 -6.62 -7.96 5.30
C ASP A 231 -6.01 -7.29 6.53
N PHE A 232 -5.10 -6.36 6.29
CA PHE A 232 -4.36 -5.66 7.33
C PHE A 232 -4.56 -4.15 7.22
N TYR A 233 -4.61 -3.49 8.38
CA TYR A 233 -4.71 -2.04 8.47
C TYR A 233 -3.71 -1.52 9.50
N ARG A 234 -3.01 -0.43 9.18
CA ARG A 234 -2.18 0.34 10.12
C ARG A 234 -2.37 1.82 9.88
N LEU A 235 -2.48 2.57 10.97
CA LEU A 235 -2.53 4.04 10.99
C LEU A 235 -1.51 4.55 11.99
N LYS A 236 -0.73 5.54 11.57
CA LYS A 236 0.08 6.39 12.44
C LYS A 236 -0.40 7.83 12.33
N ILE A 237 -0.38 8.54 13.45
CA ILE A 237 -0.63 9.99 13.51
C ILE A 237 0.52 10.64 14.27
N HIS A 238 1.07 11.70 13.69
CA HIS A 238 2.24 12.41 14.21
C HIS A 238 1.83 13.65 15.01
N ALA A 239 2.76 14.16 15.82
CA ALA A 239 2.53 15.27 16.74
C ALA A 239 2.13 16.57 16.03
N ASP A 240 2.64 16.78 14.81
CA ASP A 240 2.35 17.92 13.96
C ASP A 240 2.40 17.50 12.47
N THR A 241 2.43 18.46 11.54
CA THR A 241 2.42 18.22 10.09
C THR A 241 3.75 17.77 9.50
N ASP A 242 4.83 17.70 10.28
CA ASP A 242 6.12 17.15 9.84
C ASP A 242 6.08 15.61 9.94
N PRO A 243 6.31 14.86 8.84
CA PRO A 243 6.41 13.40 8.87
C PRO A 243 7.52 12.87 9.80
N ALA A 244 8.54 13.69 10.09
CA ALA A 244 9.60 13.34 11.04
C ALA A 244 9.22 13.60 12.51
N SER A 245 8.07 14.22 12.78
CA SER A 245 7.62 14.48 14.15
C SER A 245 7.22 13.18 14.86
N THR A 246 7.15 13.24 16.19
CA THR A 246 6.90 12.05 17.03
C THR A 246 5.51 11.47 16.74
N VAL A 247 5.41 10.14 16.62
CA VAL A 247 4.12 9.45 16.53
C VAL A 247 3.39 9.52 17.87
N ILE A 248 2.22 10.15 17.88
CA ILE A 248 1.37 10.36 19.09
C ILE A 248 0.20 9.38 19.17
N TYR A 249 -0.08 8.66 18.08
CA TYR A 249 -1.06 7.59 18.04
C TYR A 249 -0.67 6.60 16.94
N GLU A 250 -0.72 5.31 17.27
CA GLU A 250 -0.52 4.23 16.31
C GLU A 250 -1.46 3.08 16.63
N VAL A 251 -2.12 2.56 15.59
CA VAL A 251 -2.96 1.38 15.67
C VAL A 251 -2.70 0.53 14.44
N TRP A 252 -2.72 -0.79 14.61
CA TRP A 252 -2.65 -1.70 13.50
C TRP A 252 -3.26 -3.06 13.85
N GLY A 253 -3.57 -3.85 12.83
CA GLY A 253 -4.03 -5.22 13.02
C GLY A 253 -4.60 -5.84 11.76
N TYR A 254 -4.66 -7.17 11.79
CA TYR A 254 -5.48 -7.95 10.86
C TYR A 254 -6.96 -7.73 11.17
N ILE A 255 -7.73 -7.41 10.15
CA ILE A 255 -9.14 -7.08 10.33
C ILE A 255 -9.93 -8.39 10.41
N ASN A 256 -10.94 -8.40 11.28
CA ASN A 256 -11.83 -9.57 11.45
C ASN A 256 -13.25 -9.29 10.95
N GLY A 257 -13.54 -8.03 10.61
CA GLY A 257 -14.82 -7.53 10.16
C GLY A 257 -14.67 -6.20 9.44
N GLY A 258 -15.21 -6.13 8.23
CA GLY A 258 -14.95 -5.04 7.30
C GLY A 258 -14.66 -5.58 5.92
N ASN A 259 -14.29 -4.68 5.02
CA ASN A 259 -13.80 -5.01 3.70
C ASN A 259 -12.81 -3.93 3.27
N LEU A 260 -11.60 -4.32 2.90
CA LEU A 260 -10.66 -3.47 2.18
C LEU A 260 -10.66 -3.93 0.73
N GLN A 261 -10.69 -2.99 -0.21
CA GLN A 261 -10.66 -3.29 -1.63
C GLN A 261 -9.76 -2.31 -2.32
N ILE A 262 -8.62 -2.82 -2.77
CA ILE A 262 -7.75 -2.09 -3.67
C ILE A 262 -8.33 -2.23 -5.07
N HIS A 263 -8.33 -1.13 -5.80
CA HIS A 263 -8.93 -1.03 -7.12
C HIS A 263 -7.95 -0.36 -8.08
N PRO A 264 -8.09 -0.64 -9.38
CA PRO A 264 -7.49 0.17 -10.42
C PRO A 264 -7.93 1.65 -10.28
N PRO A 265 -7.15 2.58 -10.87
CA PRO A 265 -7.49 3.99 -10.83
C PRO A 265 -8.80 4.27 -11.59
N VAL A 266 -9.44 5.40 -11.30
CA VAL A 266 -10.71 5.77 -11.96
C VAL A 266 -10.44 6.14 -13.42
N GLY A 267 -11.04 5.38 -14.35
CA GLY A 267 -10.95 5.64 -15.79
C GLY A 267 -9.86 4.86 -16.53
N GLY A 268 -9.23 3.90 -15.86
CA GLY A 268 -8.43 2.83 -16.50
C GLY A 268 -9.29 1.75 -17.14
#